data_AF-A0AAN8ZE04-F1
#
_entry.id   AF-A0AAN8ZE04-F1
#
_cell.length_a   1.000
_cell.length_b   1.000
_cell.length_c   1.000
_cell.angle_alpha   90.00
_cell.angle_beta   90.00
_cell.angle_gamma   90.00
#
_symmetry.space_group_name_H-M   'P 1'
#
loop_
_entity.id
_entity.type
_entity.pdbx_description
1 polymer ?
#
loop_
_entity_poly.entity_id
_entity_poly.type
_entity_poly.pdbx_seq_one_letter_code
_entity_poly.pdbx_strand_id
1 'polypeptide(L)' 'MVEADTEFKTEVRAIGHTNHKNLVQLFGFRNEGPRQLLVYVFMHNGSLADFLFRNSRPRVI' A
#
# COMPACT_ATOMS: atom_id res chain seq x y z
N MET A 1 13.65 -6.03 -13.15
CA MET A 1 13.75 -4.58 -12.81
C MET A 1 12.68 -3.73 -13.50
N VAL A 2 12.23 -4.06 -14.72
CA VAL A 2 11.21 -3.27 -15.45
C VAL A 2 9.83 -3.34 -14.78
N GLU A 3 9.48 -4.47 -14.16
CA GLU A 3 8.17 -4.67 -13.53
C GLU A 3 7.97 -3.82 -12.26
N ALA A 4 8.96 -3.74 -11.37
CA ALA A 4 8.84 -2.98 -10.11
C ALA A 4 8.59 -1.48 -10.35
N ASP A 5 9.27 -0.88 -11.33
CA ASP A 5 9.03 0.52 -11.71
C ASP A 5 7.64 0.71 -12.34
N THR A 6 7.16 -0.30 -13.06
CA THR A 6 5.82 -0.30 -13.65
C THR A 6 4.74 -0.41 -12.57
N GLU A 7 4.92 -1.28 -11.58
CA GLU A 7 4.02 -1.44 -10.43
C GLU A 7 3.93 -0.14 -9.62
N PHE A 8 5.08 0.46 -9.29
CA PHE A 8 5.11 1.75 -8.58
C PHE A 8 4.34 2.84 -9.32
N LYS A 9 4.62 3.02 -10.63
CA LYS A 9 3.93 4.02 -11.45
C LYS A 9 2.44 3.73 -11.59
N THR A 10 2.06 2.46 -11.66
CA THR A 10 0.67 2.02 -11.74
C THR A 10 -0.07 2.36 -10.45
N GLU A 11 0.54 2.06 -9.30
CA GLU A 11 -0.04 2.33 -7.97
C GLU A 11 -0.18 3.84 -7.71
N VAL A 12 0.85 4.63 -8.03
CA VAL A 12 0.79 6.11 -7.95
C VAL A 12 -0.33 6.67 -8.85
N ARG A 13 -0.49 6.15 -10.08
CA ARG A 13 -1.56 6.61 -10.98
C ARG A 13 -2.95 6.24 -10.46
N ALA A 14 -3.13 5.01 -9.99
CA ALA A 14 -4.43 4.50 -9.55
C ALA A 14 -4.88 5.16 -8.24
N ILE A 15 -4.00 5.25 -7.25
CA ILE A 15 -4.36 5.73 -5.91
C ILE A 15 -4.17 7.24 -5.78
N GLY A 16 -3.26 7.84 -6.53
CA GLY A 16 -2.97 9.28 -6.46
C GLY A 16 -4.14 10.20 -6.84
N HIS A 17 -5.10 9.70 -7.64
CA HIS A 17 -6.31 10.46 -8.02
C HIS A 17 -7.54 10.10 -7.19
N THR A 18 -7.40 9.20 -6.22
CA THR A 18 -8.53 8.69 -5.44
C THR A 18 -8.71 9.51 -4.17
N ASN A 19 -9.86 10.18 -4.04
CA ASN A 19 -10.27 10.85 -2.80
C ASN A 19 -11.65 10.32 -2.38
N HIS A 20 -11.66 9.20 -1.66
CA HIS A 20 -12.89 8.56 -1.21
C HIS A 20 -12.73 7.95 0.18
N LYS A 21 -13.73 8.08 1.04
CA LYS A 21 -13.71 7.65 2.45
C LYS A 21 -13.41 6.16 2.70
N ASN A 22 -13.65 5.32 1.70
CA ASN A 22 -13.44 3.86 1.78
C ASN A 22 -12.21 3.36 1.02
N LEU A 23 -11.42 4.26 0.43
CA LEU A 23 -10.21 3.90 -0.31
C LEU A 23 -9.00 4.47 0.43
N VAL A 24 -7.92 3.69 0.48
CA VAL A 24 -6.67 4.12 1.10
C VAL A 24 -6.14 5.31 0.31
N GLN A 25 -5.83 6.39 1.01
CA GLN A 25 -5.31 7.59 0.39
C GLN A 25 -3.78 7.56 0.38
N LEU A 26 -3.19 7.81 -0.79
CA LEU A 26 -1.77 8.09 -0.92
C LEU A 26 -1.50 9.50 -0.41
N PHE A 27 -0.69 9.61 0.64
CA PHE A 27 -0.24 10.90 1.17
C PHE A 27 0.88 11.49 0.29
N GLY A 28 1.75 10.65 -0.24
CA GLY A 28 2.81 11.06 -1.16
C GLY A 28 3.69 9.90 -1.60
N PHE A 29 4.69 10.20 -2.41
CA PHE A 29 5.66 9.21 -2.87
C PHE A 29 7.05 9.86 -3.07
N ARG A 30 8.09 9.04 -3.08
CA ARG A 30 9.45 9.44 -3.49
C ARG A 30 9.97 8.44 -4.53
N ASN A 31 10.47 8.96 -5.65
CA ASN A 31 11.04 8.15 -6.73
C ASN A 31 12.47 8.63 -7.03
N GLU A 32 13.45 7.90 -6.51
CA GLU A 32 14.89 8.13 -6.72
C GLU A 32 15.49 6.91 -7.42
N GLY A 33 14.93 6.54 -8.59
CA GLY A 33 15.40 5.41 -9.40
C GLY A 33 15.15 4.08 -8.69
N PRO A 34 16.19 3.35 -8.23
CA PRO A 34 16.00 2.10 -7.50
C PRO A 34 15.37 2.29 -6.11
N ARG A 35 15.30 3.52 -5.59
CA ARG A 35 14.68 3.83 -4.30
C ARG A 35 13.29 4.42 -4.52
N GLN A 36 12.29 3.59 -4.33
CA GLN A 36 10.88 3.93 -4.51
C GLN A 36 10.16 3.77 -3.18
N LEU A 37 9.46 4.82 -2.74
CA LEU A 37 8.71 4.84 -1.48
C LEU A 37 7.30 5.37 -1.73
N LEU A 38 6.33 4.69 -1.14
CA LEU A 38 4.93 5.09 -1.08
C LEU A 38 4.56 5.42 0.35
N VAL A 39 3.93 6.57 0.55
CA VAL A 39 3.50 7.05 1.87
C VAL A 39 1.99 7.06 1.90
N TYR A 40 1.42 6.24 2.78
CA TYR A 40 -0.02 6.09 2.96
C TYR A 40 -0.48 6.71 4.28
N VAL A 41 -1.76 7.07 4.35
CA VAL A 41 -2.41 7.34 5.63
C VAL A 41 -2.43 6.05 6.45
N PHE A 42 -1.98 6.14 7.70
CA PHE A 42 -1.87 4.98 8.58
C PHE A 42 -3.25 4.42 8.99
N MET A 43 -3.44 3.11 8.80
CA MET A 43 -4.64 2.39 9.19
C MET A 43 -4.40 1.60 10.47
N HIS A 44 -4.81 2.15 11.62
CA HIS A 44 -4.53 1.58 12.94
C HIS A 44 -5.06 0.15 13.17
N ASN A 45 -6.11 -0.25 12.45
CA ASN A 45 -6.70 -1.59 12.56
C ASN A 45 -6.00 -2.65 11.68
N GLY A 46 -4.94 -2.27 10.96
CA GLY A 46 -4.25 -3.16 10.02
C GLY A 46 -5.12 -3.51 8.82
N SER A 47 -4.81 -4.64 8.18
CA SER A 47 -5.60 -5.12 7.04
C SER A 47 -6.89 -5.79 7.50
N LEU A 48 -7.89 -5.81 6.62
CA LEU A 48 -9.12 -6.57 6.88
C LEU A 48 -8.82 -8.07 7.10
N ALA A 49 -7.81 -8.61 6.43
CA ALA A 49 -7.39 -9.99 6.65
C ALA A 49 -6.79 -10.21 8.05
N ASP A 50 -6.11 -9.22 8.62
CA ASP A 50 -5.62 -9.30 10.01
C ASP A 50 -6.79 -9.29 10.99
N PHE A 51 -7.82 -8.50 10.70
CA PHE A 51 -9.02 -8.42 11.52
C PHE A 51 -9.85 -9.72 11.46
N LEU A 52 -10.06 -10.28 10.27
CA LEU A 52 -10.89 -11.47 10.06
C LEU A 52 -10.20 -12.77 10.45
N PHE A 53 -8.88 -12.87 10.22
CA PHE A 53 -8.13 -14.13 10.35
C PHE A 53 -7.09 -14.12 11.48
N ARG A 54 -7.22 -13.21 12.45
CA ARG A 54 -6.26 -13.04 13.55
C ARG A 54 -5.95 -14.32 14.32
N ASN A 55 -6.91 -15.24 14.39
CA ASN A 55 -6.82 -16.50 15.13
C ASN A 55 -6.54 -17.73 14.24
N SER A 56 -6.46 -17.56 12.92
CA SER A 56 -6.28 -18.65 11.95
C SER A 56 -4.97 -18.58 11.18
N ARG A 57 -4.16 -17.53 11.37
CA ARG A 57 -2.79 -17.51 10.83
C ARG A 57 -1.88 -18.39 11.69
N PRO A 58 -1.23 -19.42 11.13
CA PRO A 58 -0.18 -20.12 11.85
C PRO A 58 0.90 -19.10 12.18
N ARG A 59 1.27 -19.04 13.46
CA ARG A 59 2.36 -18.20 13.95
C ARG A 59 3.63 -18.76 13.32
N VAL A 60 4.08 -18.17 12.21
CA VAL A 60 5.38 -18.49 11.62
C VAL A 60 6.42 -17.93 12.59
N ILE A 61 7.03 -18.86 13.34
CA ILE A 61 8.22 -18.67 14.18
C ILE A 61 9.47 -18.82 13.32
#